data_AF-A0A732FLG7-F1
#
_entry.id   AF-A0A732FLG7-F1
#
_cell.length_a   1.000
_cell.length_b   1.000
_cell.length_c   1.000
_cell.angle_alpha   90.00
_cell.angle_beta   90.00
_cell.angle_gamma   90.00
#
_symmetry.space_group_name_H-M   'P 1'
#
loop_
_entity.id
_entity.type
_entity.pdbx_description
1 polymer ?
#
loop_
_entity_poly.entity_id
_entity_poly.type
_entity_poly.pdbx_seq_one_letter_code
_entity_poly.pdbx_strand_id
1 'polypeptide(L)'
;MYKGIFREEAVAYKKKQQSISPVSVPSTHVAFIACVIICLLIIFIMMTLKYTERVSVTGVTIPLKGVATVNAASGGVISNLNVHHGDYVHKNQALFSINSVMKDSSGIQYTEIGIGLLNKEKKSLEKELSSKYKSTKEQLLILDK
;
A
#
# COMPACT_ATOMS: atom_id res chain seq x y z
N MET A 1 46.39 22.39 -93.11
CA MET A 1 46.52 23.35 -91.98
C MET A 1 45.35 23.06 -91.04
N TYR A 2 45.41 22.30 -89.95
CA TYR A 2 46.45 21.84 -89.02
C TYR A 2 46.46 20.29 -88.97
N LYS A 3 47.47 19.65 -89.56
CA LYS A 3 47.63 18.19 -89.51
C LYS A 3 48.98 17.93 -88.86
N GLY A 4 49.00 17.62 -87.56
CA GLY A 4 50.24 17.31 -86.85
C GLY A 4 50.32 17.63 -85.35
N ILE A 5 49.34 18.31 -84.74
CA ILE A 5 49.45 18.70 -83.32
C ILE A 5 49.06 17.57 -82.35
N PHE A 6 48.31 16.57 -82.80
CA PHE A 6 47.85 15.47 -81.94
C PHE A 6 48.30 14.12 -82.49
N ARG A 7 48.87 13.27 -81.62
CA ARG A 7 49.20 11.88 -81.93
C ARG A 7 47.91 11.10 -82.18
N GLU A 8 47.89 10.24 -83.20
CA GLU A 8 46.68 9.50 -83.61
C GLU A 8 46.10 8.63 -82.49
N GLU A 9 46.96 8.08 -81.62
CA GLU A 9 46.54 7.31 -80.45
C GLU A 9 45.66 8.12 -79.47
N ALA A 10 45.96 9.41 -79.29
CA ALA A 10 45.19 10.28 -78.40
C ALA A 10 43.79 10.60 -78.99
N VAL A 11 43.70 10.73 -80.31
CA VAL A 11 42.41 10.94 -81.02
C VAL A 11 41.56 9.67 -80.96
N ALA A 12 42.18 8.50 -81.14
CA ALA A 12 41.51 7.21 -81.02
C ALA A 12 40.99 6.96 -79.60
N TYR A 13 41.74 7.34 -78.57
CA TYR A 13 41.33 7.20 -77.17
C TYR A 13 40.14 8.08 -76.81
N LYS A 14 40.11 9.33 -77.31
CA LYS A 14 38.98 10.26 -77.11
C LYS A 14 37.69 9.73 -77.75
N LYS A 15 37.80 9.10 -78.92
CA LYS A 15 36.66 8.45 -79.61
C LYS A 15 36.15 7.21 -78.85
N LYS A 16 37.04 6.45 -78.22
CA LYS A 16 36.71 5.27 -77.39
C LYS A 16 36.03 5.65 -76.07
N GLN A 17 36.44 6.76 -75.44
CA GLN A 17 35.82 7.27 -74.21
C GLN A 17 34.39 7.79 -74.43
N GLN A 18 34.01 8.11 -75.66
CA GLN A 18 32.65 8.51 -76.01
C GLN A 18 31.67 7.32 -76.10
N SER A 19 32.14 6.08 -75.93
CA SER A 19 31.32 4.85 -75.83
C SER A 19 31.01 4.42 -74.40
N ILE A 20 31.10 5.31 -73.41
CA ILE A 20 30.51 5.05 -72.10
C ILE A 20 29.00 5.24 -72.28
N SER A 21 28.26 4.13 -72.29
CA SER A 21 26.81 4.14 -72.35
C SER A 21 26.26 5.15 -71.33
N PRO A 22 25.27 5.98 -71.68
CA PRO A 22 24.65 6.85 -70.69
C PRO A 22 24.09 5.94 -69.60
N VAL A 23 24.59 6.07 -68.37
CA VAL A 23 23.87 5.55 -67.21
C VAL A 23 22.48 6.16 -67.31
N SER A 24 21.47 5.29 -67.49
CA SER A 24 20.08 5.71 -67.63
C SER A 24 19.67 6.43 -66.36
N VAL A 25 19.83 7.75 -66.33
CA VAL A 25 19.27 8.59 -65.29
C VAL A 25 17.76 8.34 -65.31
N PRO A 26 17.16 7.93 -64.18
CA PRO A 26 15.71 7.76 -64.15
C PRO A 26 15.07 9.07 -64.60
N SER A 27 14.06 8.97 -65.46
CA SER A 27 13.32 10.11 -65.98
C SER A 27 12.98 11.07 -64.83
N THR A 28 13.20 12.38 -65.03
CA THR A 28 12.96 13.42 -64.02
C THR A 28 11.55 13.35 -63.42
N HIS A 29 10.59 12.84 -64.18
CA HIS A 29 9.23 12.56 -63.72
C HIS A 29 9.15 11.47 -62.64
N VAL A 30 9.96 10.41 -62.76
CA VAL A 30 10.03 9.34 -61.76
C VAL A 30 10.62 9.86 -60.45
N ALA A 31 11.67 10.67 -60.54
CA ALA A 31 12.26 11.33 -59.37
C ALA A 31 11.27 12.29 -58.67
N PHE A 32 10.48 13.03 -59.45
CA PHE A 32 9.45 13.92 -58.93
C PHE A 32 8.34 13.16 -58.21
N ILE A 33 7.83 12.07 -58.81
CA ILE A 33 6.80 11.22 -58.20
C ILE A 33 7.31 10.59 -56.89
N ALA A 34 8.54 10.07 -56.89
CA ALA A 34 9.15 9.51 -55.69
C ALA A 34 9.24 10.55 -54.55
N CYS A 35 9.63 11.79 -54.87
CA CYS A 35 9.70 12.87 -53.90
C CYS A 35 8.33 13.19 -53.28
N VAL A 36 7.27 13.26 -54.10
CA VAL A 36 5.90 13.49 -53.63
C VAL A 36 5.43 12.38 -52.70
N ILE A 37 5.70 11.11 -53.05
CA ILE A 37 5.34 9.96 -52.20
C ILE A 37 6.05 10.03 -50.84
N ILE A 38 7.35 10.36 -50.82
CA ILE A 38 8.11 10.52 -49.58
C ILE A 38 7.52 11.63 -48.71
N CYS A 39 7.19 12.79 -49.30
CA CYS A 39 6.55 13.90 -48.59
C CYS A 39 5.21 13.49 -47.97
N LEU A 40 4.35 12.79 -48.73
CA LEU A 40 3.07 12.30 -48.22
C LEU A 40 3.25 11.30 -47.07
N LEU A 41 4.25 10.42 -47.15
CA LEU A 41 4.55 9.44 -46.11
C LEU A 41 5.04 10.10 -44.82
N ILE A 42 5.86 11.15 -44.93
CA ILE A 42 6.29 11.95 -43.77
C ILE A 42 5.09 12.61 -43.10
N ILE A 43 4.21 13.25 -43.87
CA ILE A 43 2.99 13.91 -43.35
C ILE A 43 2.09 12.89 -42.65
N PHE A 44 1.90 11.71 -43.26
CA PHE A 44 1.09 10.64 -42.68
C PHE A 44 1.66 10.13 -41.35
N ILE A 45 2.98 9.95 -41.26
CA ILE A 45 3.65 9.58 -40.01
C ILE A 45 3.46 10.68 -38.97
N MET A 46 3.68 11.95 -39.30
CA MET A 46 3.49 13.06 -38.36
C MET A 46 2.06 13.13 -37.81
N MET A 47 1.04 12.83 -38.63
CA MET A 47 -0.35 12.79 -38.19
C MET A 47 -0.68 11.58 -37.31
N THR A 48 -0.04 10.43 -37.56
CA THR A 48 -0.35 9.16 -36.88
C THR A 48 0.52 8.92 -35.65
N LEU A 49 1.68 9.56 -35.56
CA LEU A 49 2.65 9.38 -34.49
C LEU A 49 2.14 10.05 -33.20
N LYS A 50 1.38 9.29 -32.42
CA LYS A 50 1.02 9.67 -31.06
C LYS A 50 2.15 9.27 -30.11
N TYR A 51 2.97 10.25 -29.72
CA TYR A 51 3.97 10.04 -28.69
C TYR A 51 3.26 9.90 -27.33
N THR A 52 3.29 8.71 -26.74
CA THR A 52 2.79 8.50 -25.37
C THR A 52 3.88 8.92 -24.40
N GLU A 53 3.75 10.13 -23.87
CA GLU A 53 4.63 10.61 -22.80
C GLU A 53 4.35 9.83 -21.52
N ARG A 54 5.34 9.06 -21.06
CA ARG A 54 5.28 8.36 -19.77
C ARG A 54 5.83 9.28 -18.68
N VAL A 55 4.93 9.91 -17.93
CA VAL A 55 5.32 10.71 -16.77
C VAL A 55 5.45 9.79 -15.56
N SER A 56 6.62 9.82 -14.92
CA SER A 56 6.84 9.12 -13.65
C SER A 56 6.25 9.95 -12.53
N VAL A 57 5.17 9.47 -11.91
CA VAL A 57 4.56 10.11 -10.75
C VAL A 57 5.04 9.41 -9.49
N THR A 58 5.65 10.18 -8.60
CA THR A 58 5.90 9.77 -7.22
C THR A 58 4.65 9.99 -6.39
N GLY A 59 4.15 8.93 -5.76
CA GLY A 59 3.03 8.96 -4.84
C GLY A 59 3.28 8.03 -3.66
N VAL A 60 2.49 8.19 -2.61
CA VAL A 60 2.50 7.31 -1.45
C VAL A 60 1.29 6.39 -1.50
N THR A 61 1.49 5.11 -1.23
CA THR A 61 0.39 4.14 -1.12
C THR A 61 -0.12 4.11 0.31
N ILE A 62 -1.39 4.46 0.49
CA ILE A 62 -2.09 4.24 1.76
C ILE A 62 -2.94 2.97 1.66
N PRO A 63 -3.06 2.17 2.73
CA PRO A 63 -3.92 1.00 2.72
C PRO A 63 -5.37 1.40 2.44
N LEU A 64 -6.07 0.67 1.56
CA LEU A 64 -7.47 0.94 1.21
C LEU A 64 -8.40 0.96 2.43
N LYS A 65 -8.10 0.12 3.43
CA LYS A 65 -8.88 0.00 4.68
C LYS A 65 -8.41 0.93 5.80
N GLY A 66 -7.45 1.82 5.52
CA GLY A 66 -6.86 2.72 6.50
C GLY A 66 -5.88 2.02 7.46
N VAL A 67 -5.35 2.82 8.38
CA VAL A 67 -4.45 2.37 9.45
C VAL A 67 -5.20 2.51 10.78
N ALA A 68 -5.21 1.46 11.60
CA ALA A 68 -5.83 1.47 12.92
C ALA A 68 -4.74 1.32 14.00
N THR A 69 -4.70 2.28 14.93
CA THR A 69 -3.84 2.20 16.11
C THR A 69 -4.66 1.65 17.27
N VAL A 70 -4.24 0.50 17.82
CA VAL A 70 -4.92 -0.14 18.95
C VAL A 70 -4.23 0.27 20.24
N ASN A 71 -4.98 0.91 21.14
CA ASN A 71 -4.52 1.34 22.46
C ASN A 71 -5.18 0.51 23.56
N ALA A 72 -4.48 0.34 24.67
CA ALA A 72 -5.03 -0.29 25.87
C ALA A 72 -6.15 0.56 26.49
N ALA A 73 -7.20 -0.09 27.00
CA ALA A 73 -8.32 0.60 27.66
C ALA A 73 -7.94 1.16 29.04
N SER A 74 -6.98 0.55 29.73
CA SER A 74 -6.47 0.99 31.02
C SER A 74 -4.97 0.73 31.15
N GLY A 75 -4.31 1.50 32.02
CA GLY A 75 -2.91 1.28 32.39
C GLY A 75 -2.76 -0.02 33.21
N GLY A 76 -1.68 -0.74 32.99
CA GLY A 76 -1.38 -1.99 33.69
C GLY A 76 -0.12 -2.66 33.15
N VAL A 77 0.15 -3.87 33.62
CA VAL A 77 1.29 -4.67 33.13
C VAL A 77 0.79 -5.66 32.07
N ILE A 78 1.49 -5.73 30.93
CA ILE A 78 1.19 -6.72 29.88
C ILE A 78 1.50 -8.10 30.44
N SER A 79 0.48 -8.94 30.58
CA SER A 79 0.63 -10.30 31.11
C SER A 79 0.94 -11.30 30.00
N ASN A 80 0.41 -11.09 28.80
CA ASN A 80 0.64 -11.97 27.67
C ASN A 80 0.52 -11.20 26.34
N LEU A 81 1.34 -11.58 25.35
CA LEU A 81 1.29 -11.05 24.00
C LEU A 81 0.94 -12.21 23.06
N ASN A 82 -0.22 -12.10 22.41
CA ASN A 82 -0.81 -13.17 21.61
C ASN A 82 -0.50 -13.06 20.10
N VAL A 83 0.21 -12.00 19.69
CA VAL A 83 0.52 -11.70 18.28
C VAL A 83 1.96 -11.24 18.12
N HIS A 84 2.57 -11.57 16.98
CA HIS A 84 3.91 -11.11 16.61
C HIS A 84 3.85 -10.10 15.47
N HIS A 85 4.97 -9.42 15.24
CA HIS A 85 5.07 -8.45 14.16
C HIS A 85 4.92 -9.14 12.80
N GLY A 86 4.00 -8.62 11.97
CA GLY A 86 3.69 -9.19 10.65
C GLY A 86 2.55 -10.21 10.63
N ASP A 87 2.00 -10.59 11.79
CA ASP A 87 0.88 -11.54 11.84
C ASP A 87 -0.42 -10.92 11.27
N TYR A 88 -1.18 -11.76 10.58
CA TYR A 88 -2.52 -11.39 10.11
C TYR A 88 -3.54 -11.55 11.25
N VAL A 89 -4.25 -10.48 11.58
CA VAL A 89 -5.20 -10.44 12.70
C VAL A 89 -6.63 -10.23 12.20
N HIS A 90 -7.59 -10.90 12.85
CA HIS A 90 -9.01 -10.77 12.57
C HIS A 90 -9.70 -9.84 13.56
N LYS A 91 -10.88 -9.34 13.19
CA LYS A 91 -11.71 -8.54 14.09
C LYS A 91 -12.02 -9.35 15.37
N ASN A 92 -11.86 -8.72 16.53
CA ASN A 92 -12.05 -9.32 17.86
C ASN A 92 -11.02 -10.38 18.27
N GLN A 93 -9.91 -10.52 17.54
CA GLN A 93 -8.79 -11.36 17.98
C GLN A 93 -8.07 -10.69 19.15
N ALA A 94 -7.80 -11.45 20.22
CA ALA A 94 -7.01 -10.96 21.35
C ALA A 94 -5.57 -10.70 20.91
N LEU A 95 -5.11 -9.45 21.08
CA LEU A 95 -3.74 -9.05 20.72
C LEU A 95 -2.79 -9.16 21.91
N PHE A 96 -3.22 -8.66 23.06
CA PHE A 96 -2.46 -8.70 24.30
C PHE A 96 -3.43 -8.73 25.49
N SER A 97 -2.97 -9.32 26.59
CA SER A 97 -3.68 -9.33 27.87
C SER A 97 -3.00 -8.37 28.84
N ILE A 98 -3.80 -7.57 29.56
CA ILE A 98 -3.31 -6.63 30.58
C ILE A 98 -3.82 -7.07 31.93
N ASN A 99 -2.90 -7.14 32.89
CA ASN A 99 -3.26 -7.20 34.29
C ASN A 99 -3.23 -5.78 34.89
N SER A 100 -4.42 -5.21 35.08
CA SER A 100 -4.61 -3.90 35.68
C SER A 100 -4.76 -4.04 37.19
N VAL A 101 -3.66 -4.33 37.88
CA VAL A 101 -3.65 -4.27 39.35
C VAL A 101 -3.53 -2.82 39.78
N MET A 102 -4.64 -2.22 40.18
CA MET A 102 -4.60 -0.95 40.91
C MET A 102 -4.14 -1.25 42.34
N LYS A 103 -3.01 -0.65 42.74
CA LYS A 103 -2.48 -0.71 44.12
C LYS A 103 -2.60 0.67 44.74
N ASP A 104 -3.05 0.73 45.98
CA ASP A 104 -2.94 1.94 46.80
C ASP A 104 -1.45 2.23 47.12
N SER A 105 -1.15 3.46 47.54
CA SER A 105 0.11 3.92 48.13
C SER A 105 0.68 2.98 49.21
N SER A 106 -0.18 2.21 49.87
CA SER A 106 0.17 1.19 50.87
C SER A 106 0.51 -0.20 50.28
N GLY A 107 0.47 -0.35 48.95
CA GLY A 107 0.78 -1.60 48.23
C GLY A 107 -0.36 -2.64 48.19
N ILE A 108 -1.49 -2.38 48.85
CA ILE A 108 -2.65 -3.29 48.90
C ILE A 108 -3.50 -3.13 47.62
N GLN A 109 -3.93 -4.26 47.07
CA GLN A 109 -4.79 -4.29 45.89
C GLN A 109 -6.21 -3.82 46.27
N TYR A 110 -6.79 -2.88 45.52
CA TYR A 110 -8.15 -2.38 45.81
C TYR A 110 -9.21 -3.51 45.79
N THR A 111 -8.98 -4.57 45.02
CA THR A 111 -9.81 -5.78 45.00
C THR A 111 -9.85 -6.48 46.36
N GLU A 112 -8.72 -6.58 47.07
CA GLU A 112 -8.67 -7.21 48.39
C GLU A 112 -9.41 -6.36 49.44
N ILE A 113 -9.28 -5.04 49.36
CA ILE A 113 -10.01 -4.10 50.22
C ILE A 113 -11.52 -4.23 49.99
N GLY A 114 -11.96 -4.27 48.72
CA GLY A 114 -13.37 -4.46 48.36
C GLY A 114 -13.93 -5.79 48.86
N ILE A 115 -13.20 -6.90 48.66
CA ILE A 115 -13.59 -8.23 49.16
C ILE A 115 -13.70 -8.23 50.70
N GLY A 116 -12.76 -7.58 51.39
CA GLY A 116 -12.79 -7.46 52.84
C GLY A 116 -14.01 -6.68 53.37
N LEU A 117 -14.39 -5.59 52.70
CA LEU A 117 -15.56 -4.79 53.04
C LEU A 117 -16.87 -5.56 52.80
N LEU A 118 -17.01 -6.19 51.63
CA LEU A 118 -18.19 -7.00 51.30
C LEU A 118 -18.40 -8.17 52.29
N ASN A 119 -17.30 -8.82 52.71
CA ASN A 119 -17.38 -9.89 53.70
C ASN A 119 -17.80 -9.38 55.09
N LYS A 120 -17.38 -8.16 55.47
CA LYS A 120 -17.85 -7.53 56.72
C LYS A 120 -19.35 -7.25 56.66
N GLU A 121 -19.83 -6.71 55.54
CA GLU A 121 -21.25 -6.41 55.33
C GLU A 121 -22.11 -7.68 55.35
N LYS A 122 -21.66 -8.74 54.65
CA LYS A 122 -22.31 -10.05 54.70
C LYS A 122 -22.39 -10.59 56.13
N LYS A 123 -21.30 -10.50 56.89
CA LYS A 123 -21.26 -10.99 58.27
C LYS A 123 -22.17 -10.18 59.21
N SER A 124 -22.31 -8.87 59.00
CA SER A 124 -23.28 -8.07 59.77
C SER A 124 -24.72 -8.46 59.43
N LEU A 125 -25.03 -8.67 58.14
CA LEU A 125 -26.37 -9.07 57.70
C LEU A 125 -26.76 -10.45 58.24
N GLU A 126 -25.84 -11.43 58.22
CA GLU A 126 -26.08 -12.75 58.80
C GLU A 126 -26.35 -12.69 60.31
N LYS A 127 -25.62 -11.82 61.02
CA LYS A 127 -25.83 -11.62 62.46
C LYS A 127 -27.19 -11.00 62.76
N GLU A 128 -27.63 -10.06 61.93
CA GLU A 128 -28.95 -9.44 62.05
C GLU A 128 -30.08 -10.44 61.74
N LEU A 129 -29.92 -11.24 60.69
CA LEU A 129 -30.86 -12.30 60.30
C LEU A 129 -31.02 -13.32 61.43
N SER A 130 -29.91 -13.82 61.99
CA SER A 130 -29.93 -14.76 63.11
C SER A 130 -30.59 -14.18 64.36
N SER A 131 -30.44 -12.88 64.59
CA SER A 131 -31.06 -12.21 65.73
C SER A 131 -32.57 -12.08 65.54
N LYS A 132 -33.03 -11.76 64.32
CA LYS A 132 -34.46 -11.76 63.98
C LYS A 132 -35.09 -13.14 64.11
N TYR A 133 -34.46 -14.19 63.55
CA TYR A 133 -34.96 -15.56 63.67
C TYR A 133 -35.12 -15.99 65.14
N LYS A 134 -34.15 -15.64 66.00
CA LYS A 134 -34.23 -15.94 67.43
C LYS A 134 -35.38 -15.19 68.11
N SER A 135 -35.55 -13.90 67.80
CA SER A 135 -36.63 -13.08 68.35
C SER A 135 -38.01 -13.56 67.92
N THR A 136 -38.19 -13.93 66.64
CA THR A 136 -39.47 -14.49 66.14
C THR A 136 -39.78 -15.84 66.77
N LYS A 137 -38.78 -16.69 66.98
CA LYS A 137 -38.96 -17.99 67.66
C LYS A 137 -39.35 -17.81 69.13
N GLU A 138 -38.75 -16.85 69.82
CA GLU A 138 -39.12 -16.51 71.21
C GLU A 138 -40.54 -15.94 71.29
N GLN A 139 -40.97 -15.12 70.33
CA GLN A 139 -42.34 -14.60 70.25
C GLN A 139 -43.38 -15.70 70.01
N LEU A 140 -43.10 -16.67 69.13
CA LEU A 140 -43.97 -17.82 68.88
C LEU A 140 -44.13 -18.73 70.11
N LEU A 141 -43.07 -18.87 70.91
CA LEU A 141 -43.08 -19.67 72.15
C LEU A 141 -43.91 -19.05 73.28
N ILE A 142 -44.13 -17.73 73.24
CA ILE A 142 -44.96 -17.01 74.21
C ILE A 142 -46.44 -17.05 73.82
N LEU A 143 -46.74 -17.26 72.53
CA LEU A 143 -48.12 -17.30 72.00
C LEU A 143 -48.76 -18.70 72.08
N ASP A 144 -47.96 -19.74 72.28
CA ASP A 144 -48.38 -21.15 72.37
C ASP A 144 -48.63 -21.61 73.83
N LYS A 145 -48.74 -20.68 74.78
CA LYS A 145 -48.92 -20.90 76.22
C LYS A 145 -50.03 -20.04 76.77
#